data_AF-A0A366LPF0-F1
#
_entry.id   AF-A0A366LPF0-F1
#
_cell.length_a   1.000
_cell.length_b   1.000
_cell.length_c   1.000
_cell.angle_alpha   90.00
_cell.angle_beta   90.00
_cell.angle_gamma   90.00
#
_symmetry.space_group_name_H-M   'P 1'
#
loop_
_entity.id
_entity.type
_entity.pdbx_description
1 polymer ?
#
loop_
_entity_poly.entity_id
_entity_poly.type
_entity_poly.pdbx_seq_one_letter_code
_entity_poly.pdbx_strand_id
1 'polypeptide(L)'
;MPSGVDFRFSDLVAGRVGSPVDERGTFGLTTADGREFRVTMDGNTSAEVLRNLEHPYLDAAGHRDEMVVPGRLLFAYGVFTPQDGELGFAAKRVIFLGREPESYRFEEPDWWIHQLGRIAAFYRRAQFGAGPIDYRDYRTVLRLDGRKTASHVQETDTISRLVYGMASAYMLSGEEEFLEAAERGVDYLREHMRFVDTTHNVTYWYHGIEVQEGRPEKKLFTSEFSDDYDAIPMYEQIYALAGPTQTYRINGDPRILRDAEGTIRLFDNHFRDYKGGGYFSHIDPIFMDPRHASIAPNDGRKNWNSVGDHAPAYMINLYLATGREEYADMLERTFDTIVEHFPEDDHSPFVQERFNEDWTPDRGHTWQQDRAVVGHNLKIAWNLMRMHSLRGKRDYQALAERIAGRMPAIGSDQQRGGWYDVVERTKAAGDHWYAFTWHDRKAWWQQEQAILAYLILAGTTKDQDYLQEARRASAFYNAFFLDHDEGAVYFNVLADGMPYLLGTERFKGSHSMSMYHSSELCYLATVYTNLLVRGEPLNLWFKPLPNAPRRLHVSPDLLPAGSVRLEEVEVDGRRHTAFDRDGLVVDLPDSQERLTVRVTLVPAK
;
A
#
# COMPACT_ATOMS: atom_id res chain seq x y z
N MET A 1 -37.92 -12.32 9.51
CA MET A 1 -38.54 -11.01 9.79
C MET A 1 -38.83 -10.38 8.44
N PRO A 2 -40.01 -9.81 8.18
CA PRO A 2 -40.16 -8.96 7.01
C PRO A 2 -39.05 -7.91 7.06
N SER A 3 -38.36 -7.69 5.94
CA SER A 3 -37.36 -6.63 5.88
C SER A 3 -38.04 -5.34 6.29
N GLY A 4 -37.63 -4.71 7.40
CA GLY A 4 -38.22 -3.45 7.88
C GLY A 4 -38.01 -2.27 6.92
N VAL A 5 -37.57 -2.52 5.69
CA VAL A 5 -37.31 -1.56 4.63
C VAL A 5 -38.50 -1.56 3.68
N ASP A 6 -39.17 -0.42 3.56
CA ASP A 6 -40.38 -0.19 2.75
C ASP A 6 -40.14 0.75 1.55
N PHE A 7 -38.87 1.10 1.29
CA PHE A 7 -38.45 1.92 0.14
C PHE A 7 -37.46 1.17 -0.76
N ARG A 8 -37.27 1.69 -1.98
CA ARG A 8 -36.33 1.13 -2.98
C ARG A 8 -34.98 1.81 -2.87
N PHE A 9 -33.90 1.06 -3.04
CA PHE A 9 -32.54 1.59 -3.06
C PHE A 9 -31.65 0.75 -3.96
N SER A 10 -30.54 1.33 -4.42
CA SER A 10 -29.50 0.61 -5.15
C SER A 10 -28.41 0.17 -4.20
N ASP A 11 -27.85 -1.01 -4.43
CA ASP A 11 -26.73 -1.51 -3.63
C ASP A 11 -25.92 -2.58 -4.36
N LEU A 12 -24.75 -2.89 -3.81
CA LEU A 12 -23.83 -3.93 -4.26
C LEU A 12 -23.98 -5.20 -3.41
N VAL A 13 -23.91 -6.36 -4.06
CA VAL A 13 -23.74 -7.66 -3.42
C VAL A 13 -22.54 -8.37 -4.08
N ALA A 14 -21.56 -8.71 -3.27
CA ALA A 14 -20.39 -9.48 -3.63
C ALA A 14 -20.51 -10.88 -3.01
N GLY A 15 -20.31 -11.93 -3.80
CA GLY A 15 -20.48 -13.26 -3.26
C GLY A 15 -20.11 -14.37 -4.23
N ARG A 16 -20.13 -15.59 -3.71
CA ARG A 16 -19.99 -16.81 -4.52
C ARG A 16 -21.37 -17.28 -4.97
N VAL A 17 -21.51 -17.67 -6.22
CA VAL A 17 -22.77 -18.19 -6.77
C VAL A 17 -23.13 -19.48 -6.00
N GLY A 18 -24.30 -19.50 -5.36
CA GLY A 18 -24.81 -20.66 -4.64
C GLY A 18 -25.64 -21.59 -5.54
N SER A 19 -26.39 -21.02 -6.49
CA SER A 19 -27.18 -21.77 -7.47
C SER A 19 -27.09 -21.11 -8.84
N PRO A 20 -27.14 -21.88 -9.95
CA PRO A 20 -27.13 -21.33 -11.30
C PRO A 20 -28.40 -20.51 -11.60
N VAL A 21 -28.43 -19.87 -12.77
CA VAL A 21 -29.61 -19.15 -13.26
C VAL A 21 -30.74 -20.12 -13.55
N ASP A 22 -31.93 -19.83 -13.02
CA ASP A 22 -33.16 -20.58 -13.26
C ASP A 22 -33.95 -20.07 -14.48
N GLU A 23 -35.06 -20.73 -14.80
CA GLU A 23 -35.94 -20.33 -15.93
C GLU A 23 -36.53 -18.92 -15.79
N ARG A 24 -36.47 -18.32 -14.60
CA ARG A 24 -36.96 -16.96 -14.32
C ARG A 24 -35.83 -15.93 -14.36
N GLY A 25 -34.62 -16.32 -14.78
CA GLY A 25 -33.45 -15.43 -14.80
C GLY A 25 -32.92 -15.12 -13.41
N THR A 26 -33.20 -15.95 -12.40
CA THR A 26 -32.80 -15.73 -11.01
C THR A 26 -31.72 -16.72 -10.59
N PHE A 27 -30.74 -16.27 -9.81
CA PHE A 27 -29.69 -17.12 -9.24
C PHE A 27 -29.43 -16.79 -7.77
N GLY A 28 -28.77 -17.72 -7.05
CA GLY A 28 -28.40 -17.55 -5.65
C GLY A 28 -26.98 -17.00 -5.53
N LEU A 29 -26.78 -16.01 -4.65
CA LEU A 29 -25.48 -15.41 -4.36
C LEU A 29 -25.24 -15.40 -2.84
N THR A 30 -24.14 -16.00 -2.40
CA THR A 30 -23.79 -16.12 -0.98
C THR A 30 -22.65 -15.16 -0.64
N THR A 31 -22.89 -14.23 0.28
CA THR A 31 -21.91 -13.24 0.75
C THR A 31 -20.83 -13.88 1.63
N ALA A 32 -19.79 -13.13 1.97
CA ALA A 32 -18.65 -13.63 2.75
C ALA A 32 -19.06 -14.11 4.16
N ASP A 33 -20.10 -13.52 4.74
CA ASP A 33 -20.70 -13.89 6.03
C ASP A 33 -21.82 -14.95 5.93
N GLY A 34 -22.01 -15.54 4.74
CA GLY A 34 -22.93 -16.65 4.52
C GLY A 34 -24.40 -16.28 4.29
N ARG A 35 -24.74 -14.99 4.18
CA ARG A 35 -26.11 -14.59 3.80
C ARG A 35 -26.37 -14.92 2.32
N GLU A 36 -27.55 -15.44 2.04
CA GLU A 36 -27.98 -15.76 0.67
C GLU A 36 -28.89 -14.67 0.11
N PHE A 37 -28.60 -14.25 -1.11
CA PHE A 37 -29.39 -13.30 -1.89
C PHE A 37 -29.92 -14.00 -3.13
N ARG A 38 -31.21 -13.80 -3.43
CA ARG A 38 -31.78 -14.15 -4.73
C ARG A 38 -31.63 -12.96 -5.66
N VAL A 39 -30.85 -13.15 -6.72
CA VAL A 39 -30.50 -12.10 -7.67
C VAL A 39 -31.22 -12.36 -8.98
N THR A 40 -32.10 -11.45 -9.40
CA THR A 40 -32.77 -11.53 -10.71
C THR A 40 -32.00 -10.72 -11.73
N MET A 41 -31.70 -11.32 -12.88
CA MET A 41 -31.16 -10.64 -14.07
C MET A 41 -32.28 -10.47 -15.10
N ASP A 42 -32.46 -9.24 -15.60
CA ASP A 42 -33.45 -8.91 -16.63
C ASP A 42 -32.78 -8.56 -17.97
N GLY A 43 -33.57 -8.20 -18.97
CA GLY A 43 -33.06 -7.82 -20.30
C GLY A 43 -32.12 -6.61 -20.30
N ASN A 44 -32.13 -5.79 -19.24
CA ASN A 44 -31.29 -4.60 -19.08
C ASN A 44 -30.07 -4.85 -18.17
N THR A 45 -29.87 -6.06 -17.65
CA THR A 45 -28.69 -6.38 -16.86
C THR A 45 -27.45 -6.41 -17.76
N SER A 46 -26.59 -5.41 -17.57
CA SER A 46 -25.23 -5.43 -18.16
C SER A 46 -24.35 -6.46 -17.45
N ALA A 47 -23.41 -7.04 -18.18
CA ALA A 47 -22.40 -7.90 -17.60
C ALA A 47 -21.06 -7.66 -18.26
N GLU A 48 -19.99 -7.70 -17.47
CA GLU A 48 -18.63 -7.52 -17.96
C GLU A 48 -17.65 -8.48 -17.28
N VAL A 49 -16.51 -8.71 -17.93
CA VAL A 49 -15.33 -9.29 -17.29
C VAL A 49 -14.43 -8.17 -16.81
N LEU A 50 -13.90 -8.33 -15.61
CA LEU A 50 -12.93 -7.44 -14.99
C LEU A 50 -11.81 -7.06 -15.98
N ARG A 51 -11.48 -5.77 -16.03
CA ARG A 51 -10.45 -5.21 -16.92
C ARG A 51 -9.50 -4.31 -16.15
N ASN A 52 -8.28 -4.19 -16.66
CA ASN A 52 -7.25 -3.34 -16.07
C ASN A 52 -7.32 -1.92 -16.65
N LEU A 53 -6.48 -1.01 -16.17
CA LEU A 53 -6.30 0.31 -16.76
C LEU A 53 -5.96 0.18 -18.26
N GLU A 54 -6.67 0.96 -19.08
CA GLU A 54 -6.57 0.99 -20.54
C GLU A 54 -6.89 -0.31 -21.29
N HIS A 55 -7.27 -1.39 -20.59
CA HIS A 55 -7.88 -2.53 -21.27
C HIS A 55 -9.28 -2.15 -21.76
N PRO A 56 -9.69 -2.62 -22.95
CA PRO A 56 -11.02 -2.35 -23.47
C PRO A 56 -12.09 -2.99 -22.57
N TYR A 57 -13.31 -2.43 -22.63
CA TYR A 57 -14.47 -3.05 -21.99
C TYR A 57 -14.70 -4.45 -22.56
N LEU A 58 -14.87 -5.44 -21.67
CA LEU A 58 -15.08 -6.84 -22.04
C LEU A 58 -16.53 -7.21 -21.77
N ASP A 59 -17.39 -7.02 -22.77
CA ASP A 59 -18.81 -7.36 -22.65
C ASP A 59 -19.01 -8.86 -22.42
N ALA A 60 -19.84 -9.18 -21.44
CA ALA A 60 -20.25 -10.54 -21.10
C ALA A 60 -21.78 -10.71 -21.13
N ALA A 61 -22.53 -9.71 -21.58
CA ALA A 61 -23.99 -9.71 -21.52
C ALA A 61 -24.61 -10.91 -22.27
N GLY A 62 -24.03 -11.27 -23.43
CA GLY A 62 -24.51 -12.40 -24.24
C GLY A 62 -24.24 -13.79 -23.64
N HIS A 63 -23.34 -13.91 -22.67
CA HIS A 63 -22.95 -15.18 -22.03
C HIS A 63 -23.20 -15.19 -20.51
N ARG A 64 -23.85 -14.16 -19.97
CA ARG A 64 -23.93 -13.94 -18.52
C ARG A 64 -24.56 -15.12 -17.78
N ASP A 65 -25.60 -15.74 -18.35
CA ASP A 65 -26.31 -16.85 -17.72
C ASP A 65 -25.43 -18.11 -17.64
N GLU A 66 -24.66 -18.38 -18.69
CA GLU A 66 -23.67 -19.46 -18.76
C GLU A 66 -22.50 -19.23 -17.79
N MET A 67 -22.18 -17.96 -17.52
CA MET A 67 -21.08 -17.57 -16.63
C MET A 67 -21.45 -17.61 -15.15
N VAL A 68 -22.73 -17.62 -14.79
CA VAL A 68 -23.21 -17.78 -13.40
C VAL A 68 -23.18 -19.27 -13.02
N VAL A 69 -22.01 -19.73 -12.63
CA VAL A 69 -21.72 -21.12 -12.25
C VAL A 69 -21.49 -21.21 -10.74
N PRO A 70 -22.04 -22.23 -10.05
CA PRO A 70 -21.82 -22.42 -8.61
C PRO A 70 -20.34 -22.32 -8.20
N GLY A 71 -20.11 -21.68 -7.06
CA GLY A 71 -18.79 -21.38 -6.53
C GLY A 71 -18.22 -20.06 -7.06
N ARG A 72 -18.53 -19.62 -8.28
CA ARG A 72 -17.88 -18.43 -8.88
C ARG A 72 -18.09 -17.16 -8.05
N LEU A 73 -17.01 -16.43 -7.76
CA LEU A 73 -17.07 -15.11 -7.15
C LEU A 73 -17.44 -14.04 -8.19
N LEU A 74 -18.44 -13.21 -7.90
CA LEU A 74 -18.86 -12.09 -8.74
C LEU A 74 -19.38 -10.92 -7.91
N PHE A 75 -19.54 -9.78 -8.58
CA PHE A 75 -20.24 -8.60 -8.06
C PHE A 75 -21.55 -8.40 -8.81
N ALA A 76 -22.63 -8.13 -8.08
CA ALA A 76 -23.92 -7.74 -8.62
C ALA A 76 -24.35 -6.40 -8.02
N TYR A 77 -24.41 -5.35 -8.83
CA TYR A 77 -24.97 -4.05 -8.45
C TYR A 77 -26.38 -3.93 -9.02
N GLY A 78 -27.35 -3.56 -8.20
CA GLY A 78 -28.75 -3.58 -8.60
C GLY A 78 -29.67 -2.81 -7.68
N VAL A 79 -30.97 -2.99 -7.88
CA VAL A 79 -32.02 -2.30 -7.13
C VAL A 79 -32.76 -3.28 -6.24
N PHE A 80 -32.81 -2.98 -4.94
CA PHE A 80 -33.66 -3.65 -3.97
C PHE A 80 -35.06 -3.02 -3.98
N THR A 81 -36.09 -3.85 -4.06
CA THR A 81 -37.50 -3.45 -4.06
C THR A 81 -38.30 -4.30 -3.06
N PRO A 82 -39.00 -3.68 -2.10
CA PRO A 82 -39.91 -4.39 -1.20
C PRO A 82 -41.07 -5.03 -1.98
N GLN A 83 -41.31 -6.32 -1.77
CA GLN A 83 -42.37 -7.12 -2.41
C GLN A 83 -42.93 -8.11 -1.38
N ASP A 84 -44.20 -7.94 -0.99
CA ASP A 84 -44.93 -8.88 -0.11
C ASP A 84 -44.21 -9.27 1.20
N GLY A 85 -43.45 -8.33 1.77
CA GLY A 85 -42.69 -8.54 3.01
C GLY A 85 -41.27 -9.10 2.81
N GLU A 86 -40.85 -9.34 1.57
CA GLU A 86 -39.48 -9.68 1.17
C GLU A 86 -38.81 -8.53 0.40
N LEU A 87 -37.49 -8.55 0.31
CA LEU A 87 -36.71 -7.59 -0.47
C LEU A 87 -36.23 -8.28 -1.76
N GLY A 88 -36.90 -8.01 -2.88
CA GLY A 88 -36.47 -8.50 -4.19
C GLY A 88 -35.25 -7.71 -4.70
N PHE A 89 -34.27 -8.38 -5.29
CA PHE A 89 -33.05 -7.75 -5.81
C PHE A 89 -32.87 -7.99 -7.31
N ALA A 90 -32.94 -6.91 -8.10
CA ALA A 90 -32.76 -6.96 -9.54
C ALA A 90 -31.40 -6.36 -9.93
N ALA A 91 -30.46 -7.21 -10.38
CA ALA A 91 -29.14 -6.78 -10.81
C ALA A 91 -29.21 -5.95 -12.11
N LYS A 92 -28.48 -4.84 -12.14
CA LYS A 92 -28.33 -3.96 -13.32
C LYS A 92 -26.93 -4.04 -13.92
N ARG A 93 -25.95 -4.45 -13.12
CA ARG A 93 -24.57 -4.71 -13.55
C ARG A 93 -24.03 -5.94 -12.83
N VAL A 94 -23.42 -6.85 -13.58
CA VAL A 94 -22.68 -8.00 -13.05
C VAL A 94 -21.22 -7.92 -13.50
N ILE A 95 -20.27 -8.06 -12.59
CA ILE A 95 -18.83 -8.09 -12.90
C ILE A 95 -18.30 -9.48 -12.58
N PHE A 96 -17.80 -10.17 -13.60
CA PHE A 96 -17.09 -11.43 -13.47
C PHE A 96 -15.58 -11.20 -13.33
N LEU A 97 -14.92 -11.93 -12.44
CA LEU A 97 -13.49 -11.70 -12.15
C LEU A 97 -12.52 -12.35 -13.14
N GLY A 98 -13.03 -13.14 -14.07
CA GLY A 98 -12.31 -13.87 -15.10
C GLY A 98 -13.30 -14.51 -16.06
N ARG A 99 -12.84 -15.34 -17.00
CA ARG A 99 -13.72 -16.05 -17.94
C ARG A 99 -14.25 -17.36 -17.36
N GLU A 100 -13.40 -18.08 -16.66
CA GLU A 100 -13.72 -19.33 -15.96
C GLU A 100 -14.03 -19.10 -14.46
N PRO A 101 -14.78 -20.00 -13.79
CA PRO A 101 -15.25 -19.81 -12.40
C PRO A 101 -14.16 -19.54 -11.35
N GLU A 102 -13.00 -20.17 -11.47
CA GLU A 102 -11.85 -20.02 -10.56
C GLU A 102 -10.67 -19.31 -11.25
N SER A 103 -10.93 -18.62 -12.36
CA SER A 103 -9.94 -17.74 -12.99
C SER A 103 -10.12 -16.31 -12.49
N TYR A 104 -9.03 -15.70 -12.04
CA TYR A 104 -8.99 -14.32 -11.59
C TYR A 104 -8.02 -13.54 -12.47
N ARG A 105 -8.50 -12.52 -13.17
CA ARG A 105 -7.68 -11.68 -14.07
C ARG A 105 -6.49 -11.05 -13.33
N PHE A 106 -6.69 -10.65 -12.08
CA PHE A 106 -5.66 -10.06 -11.24
C PHE A 106 -4.61 -11.07 -10.73
N GLU A 107 -4.74 -12.37 -11.03
CA GLU A 107 -3.69 -13.37 -10.83
C GLU A 107 -2.89 -13.66 -12.11
N GLU A 108 -3.18 -12.98 -13.23
CA GLU A 108 -2.36 -13.07 -14.45
C GLU A 108 -0.96 -12.50 -14.17
N PRO A 109 0.13 -13.16 -14.60
CA PRO A 109 1.49 -12.81 -14.17
C PRO A 109 1.93 -11.36 -14.46
N ASP A 110 1.35 -10.74 -15.47
CA ASP A 110 1.64 -9.38 -15.95
C ASP A 110 0.58 -8.34 -15.52
N TRP A 111 -0.50 -8.74 -14.83
CA TRP A 111 -1.61 -7.85 -14.50
C TRP A 111 -1.16 -6.62 -13.70
N TRP A 112 -0.44 -6.86 -12.60
CA TRP A 112 0.01 -5.80 -11.71
C TRP A 112 1.18 -5.01 -12.30
N ILE A 113 2.01 -5.64 -13.13
CA ILE A 113 3.10 -4.97 -13.87
C ILE A 113 2.51 -3.96 -14.85
N HIS A 114 1.51 -4.37 -15.65
CA HIS A 114 0.79 -3.49 -16.57
C HIS A 114 0.10 -2.35 -15.82
N GLN A 115 -0.60 -2.67 -14.73
CA GLN A 115 -1.28 -1.66 -13.91
C GLN A 115 -0.31 -0.60 -13.37
N LEU A 116 0.84 -1.03 -12.83
CA LEU A 116 1.88 -0.12 -12.37
C LEU A 116 2.41 0.76 -13.49
N GLY A 117 2.68 0.19 -14.67
CA GLY A 117 3.12 0.94 -15.84
C GLY A 117 2.13 2.04 -16.24
N ARG A 118 0.82 1.76 -16.20
CA ARG A 118 -0.22 2.77 -16.51
C ARG A 118 -0.33 3.85 -15.43
N ILE A 119 -0.23 3.47 -14.15
CA ILE A 119 -0.20 4.43 -13.04
C ILE A 119 1.04 5.34 -13.17
N ALA A 120 2.21 4.77 -13.44
CA ALA A 120 3.45 5.51 -13.63
C ALA A 120 3.36 6.49 -14.79
N ALA A 121 2.85 6.03 -15.94
CA ALA A 121 2.62 6.88 -17.11
C ALA A 121 1.65 8.04 -16.83
N PHE A 122 0.61 7.81 -16.01
CA PHE A 122 -0.30 8.87 -15.57
C PHE A 122 0.46 9.94 -14.77
N TYR A 123 1.19 9.56 -13.72
CA TYR A 123 1.89 10.54 -12.88
C TYR A 123 3.03 11.24 -13.62
N ARG A 124 3.76 10.53 -14.49
CA ARG A 124 4.80 11.13 -15.35
C ARG A 124 4.19 12.23 -16.21
N ARG A 125 3.06 11.94 -16.88
CA ARG A 125 2.36 12.91 -17.72
C ARG A 125 1.78 14.06 -16.90
N ALA A 126 1.14 13.77 -15.78
CA ALA A 126 0.51 14.77 -14.92
C ALA A 126 1.54 15.76 -14.33
N GLN A 127 2.71 15.26 -13.94
CA GLN A 127 3.76 16.10 -13.34
C GLN A 127 4.68 16.76 -14.37
N PHE A 128 4.98 16.12 -15.49
CA PHE A 128 6.07 16.58 -16.38
C PHE A 128 5.67 16.70 -17.86
N GLY A 129 4.43 16.35 -18.21
CA GLY A 129 3.97 16.37 -19.61
C GLY A 129 4.72 15.36 -20.47
N ALA A 130 5.00 15.72 -21.73
CA ALA A 130 5.77 14.90 -22.68
C ALA A 130 7.25 15.29 -22.76
N GLY A 131 7.65 16.40 -22.14
CA GLY A 131 9.01 16.95 -22.21
C GLY A 131 9.98 16.36 -21.18
N PRO A 132 11.16 16.98 -21.02
CA PRO A 132 12.12 16.61 -19.98
C PRO A 132 11.51 16.67 -18.59
N ILE A 133 11.96 15.78 -17.70
CA ILE A 133 11.50 15.75 -16.31
C ILE A 133 12.18 16.87 -15.52
N ASP A 134 11.35 17.78 -14.98
CA ASP A 134 11.79 18.89 -14.14
C ASP A 134 10.92 18.96 -12.88
N TYR A 135 11.52 18.66 -11.72
CA TYR A 135 10.81 18.67 -10.44
C TYR A 135 10.45 20.07 -9.94
N ARG A 136 10.99 21.15 -10.53
CA ARG A 136 10.48 22.51 -10.25
C ARG A 136 9.03 22.68 -10.72
N ASP A 137 8.61 21.88 -11.70
CA ASP A 137 7.24 21.84 -12.18
C ASP A 137 6.34 20.90 -11.37
N TYR A 138 6.89 20.03 -10.52
CA TYR A 138 6.12 19.12 -9.67
C TYR A 138 5.11 19.90 -8.82
N ARG A 139 3.92 19.34 -8.59
CA ARG A 139 2.97 19.88 -7.63
C ARG A 139 2.40 18.76 -6.77
N THR A 140 2.31 19.00 -5.46
CA THR A 140 1.70 18.05 -4.52
C THR A 140 0.25 17.78 -4.89
N VAL A 141 -0.50 18.84 -5.25
CA VAL A 141 -1.95 18.71 -5.52
C VAL A 141 -2.24 18.55 -7.01
N LEU A 142 -2.77 17.38 -7.38
CA LEU A 142 -3.25 17.05 -8.73
C LEU A 142 -4.75 16.81 -8.73
N ARG A 143 -5.46 17.44 -9.67
CA ARG A 143 -6.89 17.23 -9.92
C ARG A 143 -7.15 15.83 -10.47
N LEU A 144 -8.44 15.47 -10.57
CA LEU A 144 -8.90 14.17 -11.05
C LEU A 144 -8.32 13.80 -12.43
N ASP A 145 -8.27 14.77 -13.34
CA ASP A 145 -7.73 14.67 -14.70
C ASP A 145 -6.20 14.81 -14.79
N GLY A 146 -5.52 14.82 -13.64
CA GLY A 146 -4.07 15.01 -13.55
C GLY A 146 -3.61 16.45 -13.72
N ARG A 147 -4.50 17.44 -13.90
CA ARG A 147 -4.07 18.85 -13.95
C ARG A 147 -3.60 19.33 -12.58
N LYS A 148 -2.49 20.06 -12.58
CA LYS A 148 -1.95 20.72 -11.40
C LYS A 148 -2.88 21.83 -10.90
N THR A 149 -2.90 22.04 -9.59
CA THR A 149 -3.58 23.21 -9.00
C THR A 149 -2.66 24.44 -8.97
N ALA A 150 -3.19 25.57 -8.50
CA ALA A 150 -2.42 26.77 -8.24
C ALA A 150 -1.61 26.70 -6.92
N SER A 151 -1.68 25.59 -6.18
CA SER A 151 -0.78 25.40 -5.03
C SER A 151 0.67 25.38 -5.51
N HIS A 152 1.55 26.01 -4.73
CA HIS A 152 2.98 26.09 -4.99
C HIS A 152 3.82 25.40 -3.90
N VAL A 153 3.15 24.76 -2.93
CA VAL A 153 3.80 23.93 -1.93
C VAL A 153 4.13 22.58 -2.57
N GLN A 154 5.39 22.19 -2.40
CA GLN A 154 5.90 20.87 -2.75
C GLN A 154 6.36 20.20 -1.47
N GLU A 155 5.78 19.05 -1.16
CA GLU A 155 6.03 18.33 0.09
C GLU A 155 7.05 17.22 -0.14
N THR A 156 7.96 17.06 0.80
CA THR A 156 9.09 16.12 0.71
C THR A 156 8.61 14.68 0.63
N ASP A 157 7.68 14.30 1.51
CA ASP A 157 7.15 12.95 1.57
C ASP A 157 6.36 12.62 0.28
N THR A 158 5.56 13.54 -0.27
CA THR A 158 4.80 13.30 -1.49
C THR A 158 5.67 13.18 -2.74
N ILE A 159 6.78 13.93 -2.81
CA ILE A 159 7.81 13.74 -3.84
C ILE A 159 8.50 12.38 -3.65
N SER A 160 8.91 12.04 -2.43
CA SER A 160 9.57 10.76 -2.15
C SER A 160 8.66 9.57 -2.48
N ARG A 161 7.37 9.68 -2.20
CA ARG A 161 6.34 8.70 -2.60
C ARG A 161 6.19 8.57 -4.13
N LEU A 162 6.30 9.67 -4.88
CA LEU A 162 6.34 9.62 -6.35
C LEU A 162 7.60 8.89 -6.84
N VAL A 163 8.75 9.23 -6.26
CA VAL A 163 10.04 8.60 -6.58
C VAL A 163 9.99 7.10 -6.33
N TYR A 164 9.40 6.65 -5.21
CA TYR A 164 9.22 5.23 -4.91
C TYR A 164 8.43 4.53 -6.02
N GLY A 165 7.32 5.12 -6.46
CA GLY A 165 6.48 4.53 -7.49
C GLY A 165 7.18 4.44 -8.84
N MET A 166 7.93 5.46 -9.23
CA MET A 166 8.72 5.47 -10.45
C MET A 166 9.87 4.46 -10.41
N ALA A 167 10.58 4.36 -9.29
CA ALA A 167 11.62 3.36 -9.07
C ALA A 167 11.06 1.93 -9.15
N SER A 168 9.94 1.66 -8.47
CA SER A 168 9.29 0.35 -8.50
C SER A 168 8.75 0.00 -9.88
N ALA A 169 8.25 0.98 -10.63
CA ALA A 169 7.83 0.79 -12.01
C ALA A 169 9.01 0.37 -12.90
N TYR A 170 10.15 1.06 -12.81
CA TYR A 170 11.37 0.65 -13.51
C TYR A 170 11.79 -0.77 -13.13
N MET A 171 11.79 -1.09 -11.83
CA MET A 171 12.25 -2.40 -11.37
C MET A 171 11.44 -3.56 -11.97
N LEU A 172 10.14 -3.37 -12.24
CA LEU A 172 9.31 -4.39 -12.88
C LEU A 172 9.30 -4.35 -14.42
N SER A 173 9.49 -3.17 -15.03
CA SER A 173 9.32 -3.01 -16.48
C SER A 173 10.63 -2.88 -17.27
N GLY A 174 11.68 -2.33 -16.65
CA GLY A 174 12.91 -1.92 -17.32
C GLY A 174 12.80 -0.59 -18.09
N GLU A 175 11.67 0.11 -18.00
CA GLU A 175 11.40 1.34 -18.77
C GLU A 175 12.20 2.54 -18.22
N GLU A 176 13.19 3.00 -18.99
CA GLU A 176 14.18 3.98 -18.50
C GLU A 176 13.59 5.34 -18.10
N GLU A 177 12.47 5.75 -18.71
CA GLU A 177 11.79 7.01 -18.35
C GLU A 177 11.36 7.03 -16.88
N PHE A 178 10.97 5.87 -16.33
CA PHE A 178 10.61 5.77 -14.91
C PHE A 178 11.84 5.88 -14.01
N LEU A 179 12.97 5.29 -14.40
CA LEU A 179 14.21 5.46 -13.66
C LEU A 179 14.71 6.91 -13.70
N GLU A 180 14.64 7.57 -14.85
CA GLU A 180 14.98 8.99 -14.95
C GLU A 180 14.11 9.82 -13.98
N ALA A 181 12.80 9.57 -13.95
CA ALA A 181 11.89 10.26 -13.04
C ALA A 181 12.26 10.04 -11.57
N ALA A 182 12.64 8.82 -11.19
CA ALA A 182 13.07 8.50 -9.84
C ALA A 182 14.38 9.22 -9.47
N GLU A 183 15.42 9.11 -10.31
CA GLU A 183 16.74 9.71 -10.03
C GLU A 183 16.70 11.23 -9.99
N ARG A 184 15.97 11.87 -10.92
CA ARG A 184 15.76 13.32 -10.90
C ARG A 184 15.05 13.78 -9.63
N GLY A 185 14.09 12.99 -9.14
CA GLY A 185 13.38 13.29 -7.90
C GLY A 185 14.27 13.13 -6.67
N VAL A 186 15.14 12.11 -6.64
CA VAL A 186 16.16 11.97 -5.59
C VAL A 186 17.11 13.16 -5.58
N ASP A 187 17.65 13.55 -6.73
CA ASP A 187 18.54 14.71 -6.82
C ASP A 187 17.81 15.99 -6.36
N TYR A 188 16.55 16.18 -6.76
CA TYR A 188 15.74 17.32 -6.33
C TYR A 188 15.51 17.36 -4.82
N LEU A 189 15.11 16.24 -4.21
CA LEU A 189 14.99 16.11 -2.76
C LEU A 189 16.31 16.47 -2.07
N ARG A 190 17.44 15.93 -2.56
CA ARG A 190 18.76 16.13 -1.94
C ARG A 190 19.30 17.55 -2.06
N GLU A 191 18.92 18.26 -3.11
CA GLU A 191 19.30 19.65 -3.38
C GLU A 191 18.41 20.65 -2.62
N HIS A 192 17.09 20.41 -2.59
CA HIS A 192 16.13 21.39 -2.09
C HIS A 192 15.53 21.05 -0.73
N MET A 193 15.34 19.79 -0.37
CA MET A 193 14.59 19.39 0.84
C MET A 193 15.50 18.93 1.97
N ARG A 194 16.72 18.51 1.66
CA ARG A 194 17.67 17.92 2.61
C ARG A 194 18.45 19.00 3.35
N PHE A 195 18.55 18.85 4.67
CA PHE A 195 19.49 19.58 5.51
C PHE A 195 20.49 18.60 6.15
N VAL A 196 21.77 18.90 5.99
CA VAL A 196 22.86 18.10 6.57
C VAL A 196 23.53 18.92 7.67
N ASP A 197 23.38 18.46 8.90
CA ASP A 197 24.11 19.02 10.04
C ASP A 197 25.42 18.24 10.20
N THR A 198 26.53 18.83 9.79
CA THR A 198 27.86 18.23 9.91
C THR A 198 28.40 18.26 11.34
N THR A 199 27.87 19.12 12.22
CA THR A 199 28.28 19.22 13.62
C THR A 199 27.71 18.08 14.42
N HIS A 200 26.42 17.80 14.25
CA HIS A 200 25.73 16.69 14.91
C HIS A 200 25.75 15.39 14.09
N ASN A 201 26.30 15.45 12.87
CA ASN A 201 26.40 14.34 11.92
C ASN A 201 25.02 13.70 11.62
N VAL A 202 23.97 14.52 11.49
CA VAL A 202 22.61 14.05 11.16
C VAL A 202 22.14 14.60 9.83
N THR A 203 21.17 13.93 9.23
CA THR A 203 20.44 14.41 8.05
C THR A 203 18.97 14.50 8.43
N TYR A 204 18.36 15.63 8.14
CA TYR A 204 16.95 15.89 8.35
C TYR A 204 16.37 16.48 7.06
N TRP A 205 15.07 16.27 6.84
CA TRP A 205 14.36 16.71 5.65
C TRP A 205 13.29 17.73 6.03
N TYR A 206 13.32 18.90 5.40
CA TYR A 206 12.25 19.90 5.51
C TYR A 206 10.90 19.26 5.17
N HIS A 207 9.81 19.72 5.81
CA HIS A 207 8.46 19.31 5.42
C HIS A 207 8.23 19.54 3.91
N GLY A 208 8.70 20.68 3.41
CA GLY A 208 8.66 20.98 1.98
C GLY A 208 9.25 22.34 1.64
N ILE A 209 8.92 22.81 0.43
CA ILE A 209 9.21 24.17 -0.02
C ILE A 209 8.00 24.80 -0.69
N GLU A 210 7.99 26.12 -0.70
CA GLU A 210 7.11 26.91 -1.55
C GLU A 210 7.89 27.43 -2.77
N VAL A 211 7.42 27.09 -3.97
CA VAL A 211 8.03 27.46 -5.26
C VAL A 211 7.14 28.44 -6.03
N GLN A 212 7.48 29.73 -6.00
CA GLN A 212 6.77 30.77 -6.75
C GLN A 212 7.67 31.36 -7.84
N GLU A 213 7.10 31.59 -9.02
CA GLU A 213 7.84 32.16 -10.15
C GLU A 213 8.38 33.56 -9.81
N GLY A 214 9.67 33.78 -10.10
CA GLY A 214 10.35 35.06 -9.85
C GLY A 214 10.66 35.35 -8.38
N ARG A 215 10.44 34.40 -7.46
CA ARG A 215 10.79 34.52 -6.03
C ARG A 215 11.78 33.43 -5.60
N PRO A 216 12.65 33.72 -4.62
CA PRO A 216 13.43 32.67 -3.96
C PRO A 216 12.49 31.62 -3.36
N GLU A 217 12.92 30.35 -3.40
CA GLU A 217 12.23 29.28 -2.69
C GLU A 217 12.20 29.56 -1.19
N LYS A 218 11.08 29.23 -0.54
CA LYS A 218 10.93 29.31 0.92
C LYS A 218 10.94 27.89 1.49
N LYS A 219 11.82 27.61 2.46
CA LYS A 219 11.84 26.33 3.18
C LYS A 219 10.73 26.29 4.23
N LEU A 220 10.00 25.18 4.27
CA LEU A 220 9.00 24.88 5.29
C LEU A 220 9.63 23.87 6.24
N PHE A 221 10.09 24.35 7.40
CA PHE A 221 10.93 23.57 8.31
C PHE A 221 10.11 22.53 9.08
N THR A 222 9.05 23.00 9.74
CA THR A 222 8.10 22.19 10.50
C THR A 222 7.01 21.67 9.60
N SER A 223 6.30 20.63 10.07
CA SER A 223 5.09 20.19 9.37
C SER A 223 4.08 21.33 9.30
N GLU A 224 3.42 21.46 8.15
CA GLU A 224 2.29 22.37 7.93
C GLU A 224 0.95 21.62 8.05
N PHE A 225 0.96 20.39 8.57
CA PHE A 225 -0.20 19.52 8.64
C PHE A 225 -0.76 19.39 10.06
N SER A 226 -2.10 19.39 10.15
CA SER A 226 -2.94 19.34 11.36
C SER A 226 -2.23 18.94 12.66
N ASP A 227 -2.09 17.64 12.90
CA ASP A 227 -1.68 17.08 14.19
C ASP A 227 -0.17 17.22 14.45
N ASP A 228 0.58 17.55 13.41
CA ASP A 228 2.03 17.59 13.39
C ASP A 228 2.56 19.04 13.36
N TYR A 229 1.65 20.03 13.34
CA TYR A 229 1.94 21.44 13.16
C TYR A 229 2.98 21.96 14.17
N ASP A 230 3.90 22.79 13.69
CA ASP A 230 5.03 23.35 14.45
C ASP A 230 6.02 22.31 15.05
N ALA A 231 5.92 21.03 14.68
CA ALA A 231 6.83 19.96 15.09
C ALA A 231 7.62 19.36 13.90
N ILE A 232 8.61 18.52 14.23
CA ILE A 232 9.18 17.56 13.27
C ILE A 232 8.59 16.18 13.58
N PRO A 233 7.58 15.71 12.83
CA PRO A 233 7.08 14.35 12.95
C PRO A 233 8.09 13.35 12.39
N MET A 234 8.33 12.26 13.13
CA MET A 234 9.22 11.19 12.70
C MET A 234 8.72 10.53 11.39
N TYR A 235 7.40 10.44 11.24
CA TYR A 235 6.75 9.86 10.07
C TYR A 235 7.17 10.54 8.75
N GLU A 236 7.21 11.87 8.71
CA GLU A 236 7.62 12.60 7.49
C GLU A 236 9.09 12.30 7.14
N GLN A 237 9.95 12.18 8.16
CA GLN A 237 11.36 11.82 7.97
C GLN A 237 11.51 10.37 7.47
N ILE A 238 10.69 9.44 7.97
CA ILE A 238 10.64 8.04 7.51
C ILE A 238 10.24 8.00 6.03
N TYR A 239 9.17 8.71 5.65
CA TYR A 239 8.69 8.72 4.27
C TYR A 239 9.57 9.53 3.31
N ALA A 240 10.35 10.50 3.81
CA ALA A 240 11.39 11.16 3.01
C ALA A 240 12.41 10.14 2.45
N LEU A 241 12.67 9.03 3.16
CA LEU A 241 13.59 7.97 2.72
C LEU A 241 13.00 6.95 1.75
N ALA A 242 11.68 6.93 1.55
CA ALA A 242 11.01 5.86 0.81
C ALA A 242 11.48 5.76 -0.65
N GLY A 243 11.32 6.85 -1.40
CA GLY A 243 11.75 6.93 -2.80
C GLY A 243 13.27 6.81 -2.99
N PRO A 244 14.09 7.55 -2.22
CA PRO A 244 15.54 7.41 -2.30
C PRO A 244 16.00 5.98 -2.08
N THR A 245 15.50 5.28 -1.06
CA THR A 245 15.98 3.92 -0.76
C THR A 245 15.56 2.90 -1.83
N GLN A 246 14.36 3.02 -2.39
CA GLN A 246 13.96 2.19 -3.52
C GLN A 246 14.79 2.46 -4.78
N THR A 247 15.15 3.74 -5.03
CA THR A 247 16.09 4.11 -6.10
C THR A 247 17.50 3.54 -5.83
N TYR A 248 17.96 3.54 -4.57
CA TYR A 248 19.25 2.96 -4.18
C TYR A 248 19.31 1.45 -4.45
N ARG A 249 18.21 0.70 -4.24
CA ARG A 249 18.15 -0.72 -4.64
C ARG A 249 18.45 -0.94 -6.12
N ILE A 250 18.07 0.02 -6.97
CA ILE A 250 18.23 -0.06 -8.43
C ILE A 250 19.63 0.36 -8.87
N ASN A 251 20.13 1.50 -8.38
CA ASN A 251 21.30 2.15 -8.92
C ASN A 251 22.53 2.16 -7.99
N GLY A 252 22.35 1.80 -6.72
CA GLY A 252 23.41 1.73 -5.71
C GLY A 252 24.11 3.07 -5.42
N ASP A 253 23.44 4.21 -5.63
CA ASP A 253 24.03 5.53 -5.41
C ASP A 253 24.49 5.73 -3.95
N PRO A 254 25.80 5.81 -3.68
CA PRO A 254 26.31 5.92 -2.31
C PRO A 254 25.92 7.23 -1.64
N ARG A 255 25.45 8.24 -2.39
CA ARG A 255 24.91 9.49 -1.82
C ARG A 255 23.62 9.24 -1.05
N ILE A 256 22.74 8.38 -1.58
CA ILE A 256 21.47 8.02 -0.95
C ILE A 256 21.73 7.28 0.37
N LEU A 257 22.67 6.32 0.34
CA LEU A 257 23.03 5.55 1.52
C LEU A 257 23.48 6.44 2.68
N ARG A 258 24.33 7.44 2.40
CA ARG A 258 24.79 8.41 3.41
C ARG A 258 23.65 9.24 4.00
N ASP A 259 22.69 9.63 3.17
CA ASP A 259 21.53 10.42 3.61
C ASP A 259 20.60 9.58 4.50
N ALA A 260 20.37 8.30 4.13
CA ALA A 260 19.63 7.35 4.94
C ALA A 260 20.31 7.10 6.29
N GLU A 261 21.63 6.87 6.31
CA GLU A 261 22.39 6.69 7.55
C GLU A 261 22.39 7.95 8.43
N GLY A 262 22.48 9.14 7.82
CA GLY A 262 22.36 10.42 8.54
C GLY A 262 20.99 10.62 9.18
N THR A 263 19.93 10.15 8.50
CA THR A 263 18.56 10.22 9.01
C THR A 263 18.31 9.16 10.09
N ILE A 264 18.88 7.96 9.98
CA ILE A 264 18.85 6.96 11.06
C ILE A 264 19.56 7.50 12.31
N ARG A 265 20.68 8.22 12.16
CA ARG A 265 21.33 8.89 13.30
C ARG A 265 20.46 9.97 13.92
N LEU A 266 19.67 10.72 13.14
CA LEU A 266 18.65 11.63 13.68
C LEU A 266 17.66 10.87 14.57
N PHE A 267 17.16 9.73 14.09
CA PHE A 267 16.23 8.88 14.84
C PHE A 267 16.85 8.36 16.15
N ASP A 268 18.05 7.78 16.06
CA ASP A 268 18.75 7.25 17.23
C ASP A 268 19.14 8.34 18.23
N ASN A 269 19.43 9.57 17.80
CA ASN A 269 19.86 10.64 18.69
C ASN A 269 18.70 11.37 19.38
N HIS A 270 17.57 11.56 18.68
CA HIS A 270 16.53 12.50 19.10
C HIS A 270 15.13 11.87 19.27
N PHE A 271 14.81 10.82 18.52
CA PHE A 271 13.49 10.18 18.58
C PHE A 271 13.49 8.91 19.44
N ARG A 272 14.60 8.18 19.52
CA ARG A 272 14.65 6.89 20.21
C ARG A 272 14.53 7.06 21.71
N ASP A 273 13.60 6.32 22.31
CA ASP A 273 13.49 6.22 23.76
C ASP A 273 14.34 5.05 24.26
N TYR A 274 15.57 5.34 24.68
CA TYR A 274 16.47 4.31 25.24
C TYR A 274 16.03 3.80 26.62
N LYS A 275 15.13 4.51 27.32
CA LYS A 275 14.68 4.12 28.65
C LYS A 275 13.40 3.28 28.59
N GLY A 276 12.39 3.75 27.86
CA GLY A 276 11.10 3.09 27.72
C GLY A 276 10.96 2.22 26.47
N GLY A 277 11.93 2.23 25.54
CA GLY A 277 11.86 1.50 24.28
C GLY A 277 10.99 2.20 23.22
N GLY A 278 11.14 1.77 21.97
CA GLY A 278 10.48 2.39 20.80
C GLY A 278 11.02 3.79 20.46
N TYR A 279 10.19 4.57 19.79
CA TYR A 279 10.51 5.90 19.29
C TYR A 279 9.37 6.87 19.62
N PHE A 280 9.73 8.10 20.00
CA PHE A 280 8.80 9.21 20.08
C PHE A 280 8.30 9.58 18.68
N SER A 281 7.08 10.07 18.61
CA SER A 281 6.43 10.44 17.35
C SER A 281 6.90 11.78 16.79
N HIS A 282 7.35 12.69 17.67
CA HIS A 282 7.67 14.07 17.34
C HIS A 282 8.88 14.57 18.12
N ILE A 283 9.55 15.57 17.58
CA ILE A 283 10.52 16.41 18.31
C ILE A 283 10.27 17.89 18.01
N ASP A 284 10.65 18.74 18.96
CA ASP A 284 10.67 20.19 18.76
C ASP A 284 11.74 20.59 17.71
N PRO A 285 11.42 21.51 16.79
CA PRO A 285 12.31 21.89 15.69
C PRO A 285 13.60 22.63 16.09
N ILE A 286 13.68 23.19 17.30
CA ILE A 286 14.80 24.01 17.76
C ILE A 286 15.71 23.20 18.68
N PHE A 287 15.13 22.58 19.69
CA PHE A 287 15.85 21.84 20.72
C PHE A 287 15.99 20.35 20.40
N MET A 288 15.26 19.85 19.39
CA MET A 288 15.23 18.44 19.00
C MET A 288 14.89 17.54 20.18
N ASP A 289 13.95 18.01 21.01
CA ASP A 289 13.51 17.36 22.25
C ASP A 289 12.07 16.85 22.08
N PRO A 290 11.81 15.55 22.25
CA PRO A 290 10.48 14.97 22.18
C PRO A 290 9.56 15.34 23.36
N ARG A 291 10.09 16.01 24.39
CA ARG A 291 9.36 16.41 25.60
C ARG A 291 9.20 17.92 25.75
N HIS A 292 9.49 18.67 24.70
CA HIS A 292 9.42 20.12 24.77
C HIS A 292 7.95 20.59 24.76
N ALA A 293 7.64 21.59 25.58
CA ALA A 293 6.27 22.09 25.74
C ALA A 293 5.68 22.76 24.49
N SER A 294 6.49 23.08 23.46
CA SER A 294 6.00 23.62 22.18
C SER A 294 5.16 22.61 21.40
N ILE A 295 5.42 21.31 21.59
CA ILE A 295 4.74 20.22 20.88
C ILE A 295 3.67 19.56 21.77
N ALA A 296 3.03 20.32 22.67
CA ALA A 296 2.25 19.81 23.80
C ALA A 296 1.13 18.76 23.54
N PRO A 297 0.47 18.60 22.37
CA PRO A 297 -0.35 17.40 22.16
C PRO A 297 0.47 16.12 21.87
N ASN A 298 1.73 16.28 21.45
CA ASN A 298 2.64 15.24 20.99
C ASN A 298 3.79 14.94 21.98
N ASP A 299 3.90 15.70 23.07
CA ASP A 299 4.90 15.54 24.13
C ASP A 299 4.98 14.08 24.60
N GLY A 300 6.16 13.48 24.41
CA GLY A 300 6.49 12.12 24.84
C GLY A 300 5.62 11.03 24.20
N ARG A 301 4.83 11.34 23.17
CA ARG A 301 3.89 10.38 22.57
C ARG A 301 4.58 9.41 21.63
N LYS A 302 4.12 8.17 21.65
CA LYS A 302 4.55 7.08 20.76
C LYS A 302 3.35 6.58 19.97
N ASN A 303 3.56 6.13 18.74
CA ASN A 303 2.49 5.59 17.92
C ASN A 303 2.97 4.57 16.89
N TRP A 304 2.02 3.92 16.21
CA TRP A 304 2.29 3.05 15.05
C TRP A 304 3.28 3.68 14.08
N ASN A 305 3.05 4.91 13.67
CA ASN A 305 3.85 5.58 12.64
C ASN A 305 5.34 5.71 13.03
N SER A 306 5.62 6.04 14.29
CA SER A 306 6.99 6.17 14.80
C SER A 306 7.73 4.84 14.99
N VAL A 307 7.00 3.72 15.12
CA VAL A 307 7.59 2.41 15.42
C VAL A 307 7.59 1.52 14.19
N GLY A 308 6.42 1.34 13.58
CA GLY A 308 6.18 0.38 12.51
C GLY A 308 6.52 0.87 11.11
N ASP A 309 6.33 2.16 10.81
CA ASP A 309 6.47 2.65 9.42
C ASP A 309 7.92 2.63 8.91
N HIS A 310 8.90 2.50 9.79
CA HIS A 310 10.29 2.21 9.42
C HIS A 310 10.39 1.04 8.44
N ALA A 311 9.63 -0.03 8.69
CA ALA A 311 9.73 -1.27 7.95
C ALA A 311 9.32 -1.13 6.46
N PRO A 312 8.06 -0.77 6.14
CA PRO A 312 7.64 -0.67 4.74
C PRO A 312 8.27 0.50 4.00
N ALA A 313 8.51 1.64 4.68
CA ALA A 313 8.93 2.85 3.98
C ALA A 313 10.35 2.73 3.42
N TYR A 314 11.33 2.30 4.23
CA TYR A 314 12.73 2.31 3.79
C TYR A 314 13.58 1.18 4.36
N MET A 315 13.36 0.75 5.60
CA MET A 315 14.34 -0.10 6.29
C MET A 315 14.43 -1.49 5.67
N ILE A 316 13.31 -2.08 5.26
CA ILE A 316 13.31 -3.35 4.52
C ILE A 316 14.10 -3.19 3.21
N ASN A 317 13.82 -2.13 2.44
CA ASN A 317 14.54 -1.87 1.20
C ASN A 317 16.03 -1.62 1.41
N LEU A 318 16.42 -0.98 2.51
CA LEU A 318 17.81 -0.71 2.86
C LEU A 318 18.55 -1.98 3.27
N TYR A 319 17.90 -2.86 4.04
CA TYR A 319 18.41 -4.20 4.32
C TYR A 319 18.57 -5.00 3.02
N LEU A 320 17.53 -5.07 2.19
CA LEU A 320 17.56 -5.79 0.92
C LEU A 320 18.66 -5.28 -0.02
N ALA A 321 18.96 -3.97 -0.01
CA ALA A 321 20.01 -3.40 -0.84
C ALA A 321 21.44 -3.69 -0.35
N THR A 322 21.63 -3.89 0.95
CA THR A 322 22.96 -3.88 1.58
C THR A 322 23.35 -5.17 2.29
N GLY A 323 22.39 -5.99 2.70
CA GLY A 323 22.60 -7.16 3.54
C GLY A 323 23.16 -6.85 4.94
N ARG A 324 23.11 -5.58 5.41
CA ARG A 324 23.69 -5.19 6.70
C ARG A 324 22.78 -5.55 7.87
N GLU A 325 23.33 -6.32 8.81
CA GLU A 325 22.60 -6.80 10.00
C GLU A 325 22.10 -5.69 10.91
N GLU A 326 22.75 -4.52 10.95
CA GLU A 326 22.29 -3.39 11.78
C GLU A 326 20.87 -2.91 11.42
N TYR A 327 20.47 -3.07 10.15
CA TYR A 327 19.12 -2.77 9.68
C TYR A 327 18.12 -3.86 10.06
N ALA A 328 18.52 -5.12 9.97
CA ALA A 328 17.71 -6.24 10.47
C ALA A 328 17.51 -6.15 11.99
N ASP A 329 18.54 -5.73 12.73
CA ASP A 329 18.47 -5.49 14.18
C ASP A 329 17.49 -4.36 14.52
N MET A 330 17.45 -3.29 13.71
CA MET A 330 16.49 -2.20 13.91
C MET A 330 15.06 -2.66 13.63
N LEU A 331 14.84 -3.42 12.55
CA LEU A 331 13.54 -4.03 12.27
C LEU A 331 13.11 -4.95 13.42
N GLU A 332 13.99 -5.83 13.88
CA GLU A 332 13.66 -6.75 14.98
C GLU A 332 13.24 -5.99 16.24
N ARG A 333 13.95 -4.91 16.61
CA ARG A 333 13.57 -4.07 17.75
C ARG A 333 12.19 -3.44 17.59
N THR A 334 11.85 -2.93 16.41
CA THR A 334 10.53 -2.32 16.19
C THR A 334 9.42 -3.36 16.22
N PHE A 335 9.63 -4.55 15.65
CA PHE A 335 8.64 -5.63 15.70
C PHE A 335 8.47 -6.27 17.07
N ASP A 336 9.54 -6.41 17.84
CA ASP A 336 9.45 -6.83 19.25
C ASP A 336 8.61 -5.82 20.05
N THR A 337 8.85 -4.52 19.85
CA THR A 337 8.04 -3.46 20.46
C THR A 337 6.57 -3.55 20.06
N ILE A 338 6.28 -3.85 18.79
CA ILE A 338 4.90 -4.02 18.29
C ILE A 338 4.24 -5.22 18.97
N VAL A 339 4.90 -6.38 19.03
CA VAL A 339 4.36 -7.57 19.70
C VAL A 339 4.07 -7.31 21.17
N GLU A 340 4.94 -6.56 21.84
CA GLU A 340 4.82 -6.29 23.28
C GLU A 340 3.67 -5.33 23.62
N HIS A 341 3.50 -4.24 22.86
CA HIS A 341 2.64 -3.14 23.29
C HIS A 341 1.35 -2.94 22.49
N PHE A 342 1.27 -3.41 21.25
CA PHE A 342 0.13 -3.13 20.36
C PHE A 342 -1.08 -4.04 20.58
N PRO A 343 -0.96 -5.32 20.97
CA PRO A 343 -2.12 -6.16 21.23
C PRO A 343 -2.95 -5.66 22.42
N GLU A 344 -4.28 -5.73 22.32
CA GLU A 344 -5.19 -5.34 23.41
C GLU A 344 -6.41 -6.27 23.50
N ASP A 345 -6.25 -7.52 23.95
CA ASP A 345 -7.32 -8.52 23.85
C ASP A 345 -8.55 -8.28 24.77
N ASP A 346 -8.42 -7.54 25.87
CA ASP A 346 -9.49 -7.37 26.86
C ASP A 346 -10.49 -6.25 26.53
N HIS A 347 -10.11 -5.26 25.73
CA HIS A 347 -10.92 -4.05 25.44
C HIS A 347 -11.42 -4.03 23.99
N SER A 348 -10.58 -4.40 23.03
CA SER A 348 -10.87 -4.23 21.62
C SER A 348 -10.24 -5.33 20.76
N PRO A 349 -10.90 -5.84 19.71
CA PRO A 349 -10.25 -6.77 18.79
C PRO A 349 -9.16 -6.11 17.92
N PHE A 350 -9.05 -4.78 17.93
CA PHE A 350 -8.09 -4.00 17.16
C PHE A 350 -6.82 -3.70 17.97
N VAL A 351 -5.68 -3.56 17.29
CA VAL A 351 -4.40 -3.16 17.91
C VAL A 351 -4.43 -1.73 18.43
N GLN A 352 -3.82 -1.46 19.58
CA GLN A 352 -3.60 -0.09 20.07
C GLN A 352 -2.54 0.61 19.21
N GLU A 353 -2.83 1.83 18.78
CA GLU A 353 -1.97 2.56 17.84
C GLU A 353 -1.25 3.78 18.45
N ARG A 354 -1.74 4.29 19.59
CA ARG A 354 -1.20 5.48 20.25
C ARG A 354 -0.97 5.24 21.72
N PHE A 355 0.12 5.79 22.23
CA PHE A 355 0.62 5.55 23.57
C PHE A 355 1.23 6.81 24.17
N ASN A 356 1.12 6.94 25.48
CA ASN A 356 1.98 7.82 26.26
C ASN A 356 3.41 7.26 26.30
N GLU A 357 4.35 8.03 26.87
CA GLU A 357 5.77 7.64 26.96
C GLU A 357 5.97 6.27 27.63
N ASP A 358 5.15 5.95 28.64
CA ASP A 358 5.21 4.73 29.43
C ASP A 358 4.45 3.54 28.82
N TRP A 359 4.07 3.64 27.54
CA TRP A 359 3.26 2.65 26.81
C TRP A 359 1.83 2.46 27.33
N THR A 360 1.33 3.33 28.21
CA THR A 360 -0.12 3.34 28.49
C THR A 360 -0.89 3.82 27.24
N PRO A 361 -2.00 3.17 26.87
CA PRO A 361 -2.82 3.57 25.72
C PRO A 361 -3.24 5.04 25.78
N ASP A 362 -2.98 5.81 24.72
CA ASP A 362 -3.51 7.16 24.55
C ASP A 362 -4.79 7.10 23.71
N ARG A 363 -5.93 7.21 24.39
CA ARG A 363 -7.29 7.15 23.81
C ARG A 363 -7.92 8.52 23.62
N GLY A 364 -7.20 9.61 23.94
CA GLY A 364 -7.70 10.99 23.87
C GLY A 364 -7.09 11.82 22.75
N HIS A 365 -6.20 11.23 21.95
CA HIS A 365 -5.36 11.95 21.01
C HIS A 365 -6.13 12.42 19.76
N THR A 366 -6.19 13.75 19.58
CA THR A 366 -6.64 14.48 18.37
C THR A 366 -7.90 13.90 17.70
N TRP A 367 -7.86 13.59 16.41
CA TRP A 367 -8.99 12.99 15.70
C TRP A 367 -9.12 11.49 15.97
N GLN A 368 -8.02 10.80 16.32
CA GLN A 368 -8.02 9.35 16.42
C GLN A 368 -8.74 8.86 17.67
N GLN A 369 -8.64 9.56 18.80
CA GLN A 369 -9.34 9.20 20.05
C GLN A 369 -9.19 7.68 20.34
N ASP A 370 -10.27 6.97 20.74
CA ASP A 370 -10.30 5.50 20.89
C ASP A 370 -10.83 4.80 19.61
N ARG A 371 -10.30 5.16 18.45
CA ARG A 371 -10.75 4.65 17.14
C ARG A 371 -9.67 3.81 16.47
N ALA A 372 -10.11 2.78 15.75
CA ALA A 372 -9.25 1.84 15.04
C ALA A 372 -9.18 2.21 13.55
N VAL A 373 -7.96 2.28 13.04
CA VAL A 373 -7.72 2.36 11.61
C VAL A 373 -7.61 0.92 11.10
N VAL A 374 -8.60 0.47 10.34
CA VAL A 374 -8.69 -0.95 9.93
C VAL A 374 -7.46 -1.37 9.12
N GLY A 375 -6.98 -0.48 8.25
CA GLY A 375 -5.79 -0.75 7.44
C GLY A 375 -4.55 -1.02 8.28
N HIS A 376 -4.30 -0.23 9.33
CA HIS A 376 -3.10 -0.35 10.16
C HIS A 376 -2.97 -1.73 10.81
N ASN A 377 -4.08 -2.35 11.20
CA ASN A 377 -4.09 -3.72 11.69
C ASN A 377 -3.51 -4.68 10.64
N LEU A 378 -3.99 -4.60 9.39
CA LEU A 378 -3.51 -5.45 8.29
C LEU A 378 -2.09 -5.07 7.87
N LYS A 379 -1.71 -3.79 7.92
CA LYS A 379 -0.32 -3.34 7.73
C LYS A 379 0.62 -3.98 8.75
N ILE A 380 0.22 -4.06 10.03
CA ILE A 380 0.97 -4.74 11.09
C ILE A 380 1.11 -6.24 10.75
N ALA A 381 0.02 -6.93 10.46
CA ALA A 381 0.04 -8.36 10.14
C ALA A 381 0.96 -8.65 8.94
N TRP A 382 0.85 -7.87 7.87
CA TRP A 382 1.69 -7.96 6.69
C TRP A 382 3.19 -7.80 7.01
N ASN A 383 3.53 -6.78 7.79
CA ASN A 383 4.90 -6.49 8.16
C ASN A 383 5.51 -7.51 9.13
N LEU A 384 4.70 -8.05 10.05
CA LEU A 384 5.13 -9.14 10.92
C LEU A 384 5.47 -10.41 10.13
N MET A 385 4.75 -10.72 9.06
CA MET A 385 5.09 -11.86 8.19
C MET A 385 6.37 -11.65 7.39
N ARG A 386 6.65 -10.41 6.94
CA ARG A 386 7.94 -10.04 6.36
C ARG A 386 9.08 -10.21 7.38
N MET A 387 8.88 -9.74 8.61
CA MET A 387 9.87 -9.92 9.67
C MET A 387 10.05 -11.38 10.07
N HIS A 388 8.98 -12.16 10.14
CA HIS A 388 9.03 -13.60 10.42
C HIS A 388 9.85 -14.35 9.36
N SER A 389 9.76 -13.93 8.09
CA SER A 389 10.58 -14.50 7.02
C SER A 389 12.07 -14.18 7.18
N LEU A 390 12.41 -13.03 7.77
CA LEU A 390 13.79 -12.61 8.04
C LEU A 390 14.36 -13.21 9.34
N ARG A 391 13.66 -13.06 10.47
CA ARG A 391 13.99 -13.63 11.78
C ARG A 391 12.75 -14.27 12.40
N GLY A 392 12.57 -15.56 12.14
CA GLY A 392 11.39 -16.32 12.56
C GLY A 392 11.20 -16.35 14.08
N LYS A 393 10.25 -15.57 14.58
CA LYS A 393 9.70 -15.69 15.94
C LYS A 393 8.25 -16.15 15.90
N ARG A 394 7.87 -17.01 16.84
CA ARG A 394 6.50 -17.51 16.97
C ARG A 394 5.50 -16.39 17.20
N ASP A 395 5.87 -15.42 18.02
CA ASP A 395 4.95 -14.33 18.39
C ASP A 395 4.64 -13.40 17.21
N TYR A 396 5.56 -13.25 16.25
CA TYR A 396 5.30 -12.51 15.01
C TYR A 396 4.18 -13.13 14.19
N GLN A 397 4.31 -14.43 13.91
CA GLN A 397 3.31 -15.17 13.15
C GLN A 397 1.98 -15.24 13.92
N ALA A 398 2.03 -15.54 15.22
CA ALA A 398 0.83 -15.64 16.05
C ALA A 398 0.04 -14.32 16.09
N LEU A 399 0.71 -13.18 16.22
CA LEU A 399 0.05 -11.87 16.16
C LEU A 399 -0.52 -11.58 14.77
N ALA A 400 0.23 -11.87 13.71
CA ALA A 400 -0.23 -11.66 12.33
C ALA A 400 -1.49 -12.49 12.01
N GLU A 401 -1.48 -13.78 12.33
CA GLU A 401 -2.62 -14.69 12.14
C GLU A 401 -3.81 -14.31 13.03
N ARG A 402 -3.56 -13.87 14.27
CA ARG A 402 -4.63 -13.37 15.16
C ARG A 402 -5.33 -12.15 14.58
N ILE A 403 -4.58 -11.18 14.07
CA ILE A 403 -5.16 -10.01 13.40
C ILE A 403 -5.93 -10.47 12.17
N ALA A 404 -5.28 -11.21 11.26
CA ALA A 404 -5.86 -11.64 10.00
C ALA A 404 -7.12 -12.52 10.18
N GLY A 405 -7.20 -13.32 11.23
CA GLY A 405 -8.39 -14.13 11.53
C GLY A 405 -9.58 -13.30 12.04
N ARG A 406 -9.33 -12.16 12.69
CA ARG A 406 -10.39 -11.30 13.26
C ARG A 406 -10.89 -10.25 12.28
N MET A 407 -9.97 -9.66 11.51
CA MET A 407 -10.26 -8.49 10.68
C MET A 407 -11.40 -8.67 9.67
N PRO A 408 -11.59 -9.80 8.96
CA PRO A 408 -12.67 -9.94 7.99
C PRO A 408 -14.04 -9.65 8.60
N ALA A 409 -14.34 -10.20 9.77
CA ALA A 409 -15.66 -10.07 10.40
C ALA A 409 -15.97 -8.66 10.93
N ILE A 410 -14.96 -7.83 11.18
CA ILE A 410 -15.12 -6.55 11.90
C ILE A 410 -14.64 -5.32 11.14
N GLY A 411 -13.77 -5.50 10.14
CA GLY A 411 -13.15 -4.41 9.38
C GLY A 411 -13.46 -4.44 7.88
N SER A 412 -14.00 -5.53 7.35
CA SER A 412 -14.39 -5.61 5.94
C SER A 412 -15.90 -5.53 5.74
N ASP A 413 -16.32 -5.08 4.56
CA ASP A 413 -17.71 -5.11 4.15
C ASP A 413 -18.06 -6.51 3.63
N GLN A 414 -18.63 -7.34 4.49
CA GLN A 414 -18.95 -8.73 4.18
C GLN A 414 -20.03 -8.88 3.09
N GLN A 415 -20.80 -7.84 2.80
CA GLN A 415 -21.80 -7.84 1.72
C GLN A 415 -21.20 -7.35 0.40
N ARG A 416 -20.50 -6.22 0.42
CA ARG A 416 -20.09 -5.48 -0.80
C ARG A 416 -18.64 -5.75 -1.21
N GLY A 417 -17.85 -6.33 -0.31
CA GLY A 417 -16.40 -6.44 -0.45
C GLY A 417 -15.67 -5.15 -0.10
N GLY A 418 -14.35 -5.25 0.02
CA GLY A 418 -13.49 -4.14 0.43
C GLY A 418 -13.47 -3.90 1.94
N TRP A 419 -12.62 -2.97 2.35
CA TRP A 419 -12.27 -2.71 3.74
C TRP A 419 -12.64 -1.29 4.15
N TYR A 420 -13.29 -1.16 5.31
CA TYR A 420 -13.73 0.12 5.85
C TYR A 420 -12.56 0.98 6.33
N ASP A 421 -12.83 2.27 6.50
CA ASP A 421 -11.83 3.26 6.90
C ASP A 421 -11.51 3.21 8.40
N VAL A 422 -12.23 3.99 9.20
CA VAL A 422 -12.07 4.10 10.65
C VAL A 422 -13.37 3.71 11.36
N VAL A 423 -13.23 2.92 12.42
CA VAL A 423 -14.34 2.47 13.28
C VAL A 423 -14.03 2.73 14.74
N GLU A 424 -15.08 2.84 15.56
CA GLU A 424 -14.92 2.85 17.01
C GLU A 424 -14.31 1.52 17.50
N ARG A 425 -13.38 1.56 18.46
CA ARG A 425 -12.70 0.35 18.97
C ARG A 425 -13.58 -0.57 19.80
N THR A 426 -14.68 -0.03 20.32
CA THR A 426 -15.66 -0.76 21.12
C THR A 426 -17.06 -0.58 20.57
N LYS A 427 -17.93 -1.55 20.90
CA LYS A 427 -19.35 -1.47 20.55
C LYS A 427 -20.09 -0.74 21.67
N ALA A 428 -21.10 0.04 21.31
CA ALA A 428 -22.03 0.56 22.31
C ALA A 428 -22.86 -0.59 22.92
N ALA A 429 -23.40 -0.38 24.12
CA ALA A 429 -24.20 -1.38 24.80
C ALA A 429 -25.43 -1.76 23.96
N GLY A 430 -25.53 -3.03 23.58
CA GLY A 430 -26.61 -3.56 22.75
C GLY A 430 -26.31 -3.59 21.24
N ASP A 431 -25.19 -3.02 20.79
CA ASP A 431 -24.83 -3.02 19.38
C ASP A 431 -24.15 -4.32 18.95
N HIS A 432 -24.51 -4.78 17.76
CA HIS A 432 -23.87 -5.93 17.13
C HIS A 432 -22.63 -5.55 16.31
N TRP A 433 -22.48 -4.28 15.94
CA TRP A 433 -21.45 -3.77 15.03
C TRP A 433 -20.58 -2.70 15.70
N TYR A 434 -19.36 -2.54 15.19
CA TYR A 434 -18.53 -1.37 15.51
C TYR A 434 -19.04 -0.20 14.68
N ALA A 435 -19.27 0.95 15.31
CA ALA A 435 -19.78 2.12 14.61
C ALA A 435 -18.71 2.71 13.69
N PHE A 436 -19.10 3.14 12.49
CA PHE A 436 -18.24 3.96 11.65
C PHE A 436 -17.99 5.30 12.32
N THR A 437 -16.76 5.79 12.27
CA THR A 437 -16.44 7.08 12.88
C THR A 437 -17.12 8.25 12.16
N TRP A 438 -17.09 8.24 10.82
CA TRP A 438 -17.68 9.31 10.02
C TRP A 438 -18.50 8.80 8.83
N HIS A 439 -18.11 7.67 8.25
CA HIS A 439 -18.68 7.14 7.01
C HIS A 439 -18.25 5.69 6.77
N ASP A 440 -18.91 5.04 5.81
CA ASP A 440 -18.66 3.67 5.35
C ASP A 440 -17.82 3.61 4.04
N ARG A 441 -17.25 4.74 3.62
CA ARG A 441 -16.35 4.84 2.47
C ARG A 441 -15.10 3.98 2.66
N LYS A 442 -14.47 3.63 1.56
CA LYS A 442 -13.32 2.72 1.49
C LYS A 442 -12.15 3.43 0.81
N ALA A 443 -11.01 3.46 1.48
CA ALA A 443 -9.80 4.12 1.00
C ALA A 443 -8.85 3.17 0.28
N TRP A 444 -8.23 3.67 -0.79
CA TRP A 444 -7.35 2.89 -1.68
C TRP A 444 -6.18 2.24 -0.93
N TRP A 445 -5.57 2.97 0.00
CA TRP A 445 -4.39 2.54 0.75
C TRP A 445 -4.70 1.45 1.78
N GLN A 446 -5.92 1.40 2.31
CA GLN A 446 -6.33 0.31 3.20
C GLN A 446 -6.63 -0.97 2.43
N GLN A 447 -7.11 -0.84 1.19
CA GLN A 447 -7.30 -2.01 0.32
C GLN A 447 -5.95 -2.65 0.00
N GLU A 448 -4.93 -1.85 -0.29
CA GLU A 448 -3.56 -2.36 -0.46
C GLU A 448 -3.11 -3.17 0.76
N GLN A 449 -3.24 -2.62 1.96
CA GLN A 449 -2.75 -3.27 3.18
C GLN A 449 -3.44 -4.62 3.41
N ALA A 450 -4.74 -4.70 3.10
CA ALA A 450 -5.45 -5.97 3.13
C ALA A 450 -4.92 -6.96 2.08
N ILE A 451 -4.80 -6.53 0.82
CA ILE A 451 -4.33 -7.38 -0.28
C ILE A 451 -2.94 -7.94 0.05
N LEU A 452 -1.99 -7.08 0.45
CA LEU A 452 -0.62 -7.50 0.73
C LEU A 452 -0.52 -8.38 1.99
N ALA A 453 -1.31 -8.10 3.04
CA ALA A 453 -1.37 -8.96 4.22
C ALA A 453 -1.84 -10.38 3.89
N TYR A 454 -2.96 -10.51 3.19
CA TYR A 454 -3.51 -11.83 2.88
C TYR A 454 -2.71 -12.57 1.81
N LEU A 455 -2.10 -11.86 0.84
CA LEU A 455 -1.20 -12.49 -0.14
C LEU A 455 0.05 -13.08 0.52
N ILE A 456 0.71 -12.35 1.44
CA ILE A 456 1.89 -12.90 2.12
C ILE A 456 1.48 -14.04 3.07
N LEU A 457 0.37 -13.91 3.80
CA LEU A 457 -0.12 -14.97 4.69
C LEU A 457 -0.44 -16.23 3.90
N ALA A 458 -1.20 -16.13 2.81
CA ALA A 458 -1.49 -17.26 1.93
C ALA A 458 -0.22 -17.86 1.32
N GLY A 459 0.69 -17.01 0.86
CA GLY A 459 1.95 -17.43 0.24
C GLY A 459 2.90 -18.17 1.19
N THR A 460 2.89 -17.82 2.47
CA THR A 460 3.81 -18.37 3.49
C THR A 460 3.21 -19.53 4.28
N THR A 461 1.93 -19.47 4.63
CA THR A 461 1.24 -20.53 5.40
C THR A 461 0.59 -21.60 4.52
N LYS A 462 0.35 -21.28 3.23
CA LYS A 462 -0.42 -22.09 2.27
C LYS A 462 -1.90 -22.29 2.65
N ASP A 463 -2.41 -21.51 3.59
CA ASP A 463 -3.82 -21.52 3.98
C ASP A 463 -4.72 -20.96 2.85
N GLN A 464 -5.75 -21.72 2.50
CA GLN A 464 -6.69 -21.36 1.45
C GLN A 464 -7.68 -20.28 1.87
N ASP A 465 -7.96 -20.13 3.17
CA ASP A 465 -8.86 -19.08 3.67
C ASP A 465 -8.19 -17.71 3.51
N TYR A 466 -6.89 -17.60 3.79
CA TYR A 466 -6.13 -16.38 3.50
C TYR A 466 -6.05 -16.09 1.99
N LEU A 467 -5.90 -17.12 1.15
CA LEU A 467 -5.93 -16.91 -0.30
C LEU A 467 -7.31 -16.39 -0.75
N GLN A 468 -8.38 -16.90 -0.13
CA GLN A 468 -9.73 -16.44 -0.41
C GLN A 468 -9.94 -14.96 -0.03
N GLU A 469 -9.42 -14.54 1.12
CA GLU A 469 -9.47 -13.13 1.54
C GLU A 469 -8.63 -12.23 0.64
N ALA A 470 -7.43 -12.67 0.24
CA ALA A 470 -6.61 -11.96 -0.75
C ALA A 470 -7.39 -11.73 -2.05
N ARG A 471 -8.02 -12.78 -2.58
CA ARG A 471 -8.84 -12.72 -3.80
C ARG A 471 -10.03 -11.77 -3.66
N ARG A 472 -10.73 -11.79 -2.52
CA ARG A 472 -11.86 -10.87 -2.25
C ARG A 472 -11.39 -9.41 -2.21
N ALA A 473 -10.29 -9.12 -1.53
CA ALA A 473 -9.72 -7.78 -1.45
C ALA A 473 -9.22 -7.29 -2.82
N SER A 474 -8.47 -8.12 -3.56
CA SER A 474 -7.98 -7.80 -4.91
C SER A 474 -9.12 -7.63 -5.90
N ALA A 475 -10.18 -8.43 -5.81
CA ALA A 475 -11.35 -8.31 -6.66
C ALA A 475 -12.04 -6.96 -6.48
N PHE A 476 -12.27 -6.54 -5.22
CA PHE A 476 -12.90 -5.25 -4.94
C PHE A 476 -12.05 -4.08 -5.43
N TYR A 477 -10.74 -4.10 -5.13
CA TYR A 477 -9.83 -3.05 -5.58
C TYR A 477 -9.85 -2.87 -7.10
N ASN A 478 -9.65 -3.97 -7.84
CA ASN A 478 -9.57 -3.90 -9.30
C ASN A 478 -10.92 -3.58 -9.96
N ALA A 479 -12.05 -3.91 -9.32
CA ALA A 479 -13.38 -3.63 -9.88
C ALA A 479 -13.80 -2.16 -9.71
N PHE A 480 -13.34 -1.48 -8.66
CA PHE A 480 -13.94 -0.21 -8.23
C PHE A 480 -12.95 0.95 -8.04
N PHE A 481 -11.66 0.70 -7.82
CA PHE A 481 -10.69 1.79 -7.61
C PHE A 481 -10.03 2.29 -8.88
N LEU A 482 -9.99 1.48 -9.95
CA LEU A 482 -9.34 1.86 -11.19
C LEU A 482 -10.16 2.92 -11.93
N ASP A 483 -9.54 4.08 -12.19
CA ASP A 483 -10.17 5.14 -12.95
C ASP A 483 -9.89 4.92 -14.43
N HIS A 484 -10.82 4.25 -15.10
CA HIS A 484 -10.67 3.87 -16.52
C HIS A 484 -10.84 5.06 -17.49
N ASP A 485 -11.28 6.23 -17.01
CA ASP A 485 -11.51 7.40 -17.83
C ASP A 485 -10.29 8.34 -17.81
N GLU A 486 -9.77 8.68 -16.63
CA GLU A 486 -8.64 9.61 -16.47
C GLU A 486 -7.30 8.90 -16.21
N GLY A 487 -7.33 7.67 -15.70
CA GLY A 487 -6.16 6.89 -15.29
C GLY A 487 -5.85 6.97 -13.79
N ALA A 488 -4.87 6.17 -13.36
CA ALA A 488 -4.56 5.93 -11.96
C ALA A 488 -5.77 5.40 -11.16
N VAL A 489 -5.86 5.71 -9.86
CA VAL A 489 -6.91 5.17 -8.98
C VAL A 489 -7.67 6.27 -8.27
N TYR A 490 -8.91 6.00 -7.87
CA TYR A 490 -9.67 6.91 -7.00
C TYR A 490 -9.08 6.90 -5.58
N PHE A 491 -9.22 8.03 -4.88
CA PHE A 491 -8.85 8.14 -3.47
C PHE A 491 -9.82 7.29 -2.64
N ASN A 492 -11.12 7.61 -2.67
CA ASN A 492 -12.15 6.87 -1.97
C ASN A 492 -13.24 6.38 -2.93
N VAL A 493 -13.83 5.24 -2.58
CA VAL A 493 -15.12 4.79 -3.12
C VAL A 493 -16.15 4.75 -2.00
N LEU A 494 -17.42 4.94 -2.36
CA LEU A 494 -18.56 4.65 -1.49
C LEU A 494 -18.63 3.15 -1.17
N ALA A 495 -19.45 2.77 -0.19
CA ALA A 495 -19.56 1.37 0.20
C ALA A 495 -19.96 0.44 -0.97
N ASP A 496 -20.76 0.93 -1.92
CA ASP A 496 -21.20 0.22 -3.13
C ASP A 496 -20.16 0.20 -4.28
N GLY A 497 -18.97 0.78 -4.06
CA GLY A 497 -17.90 0.84 -5.04
C GLY A 497 -17.97 2.04 -6.01
N MET A 498 -18.95 2.93 -5.89
CA MET A 498 -18.99 4.14 -6.71
C MET A 498 -17.90 5.16 -6.28
N PRO A 499 -17.22 5.86 -7.21
CA PRO A 499 -16.19 6.83 -6.85
C PRO A 499 -16.72 7.98 -5.99
N TYR A 500 -16.01 8.31 -4.92
CA TYR A 500 -16.31 9.48 -4.09
C TYR A 500 -15.47 10.68 -4.54
N LEU A 501 -16.10 11.72 -5.10
CA LEU A 501 -15.41 12.82 -5.79
C LEU A 501 -15.67 14.21 -5.19
N LEU A 502 -15.75 14.31 -3.86
CA LEU A 502 -15.92 15.59 -3.14
C LEU A 502 -14.66 15.97 -2.36
N GLY A 503 -14.48 17.28 -2.13
CA GLY A 503 -13.40 17.81 -1.30
C GLY A 503 -12.00 17.48 -1.82
N THR A 504 -11.07 17.18 -0.90
CA THR A 504 -9.70 16.73 -1.19
C THR A 504 -9.63 15.29 -1.67
N GLU A 505 -10.63 14.48 -1.33
CA GLU A 505 -10.74 13.04 -1.65
C GLU A 505 -11.10 12.78 -3.12
N ARG A 506 -11.12 13.81 -3.97
CA ARG A 506 -11.24 13.68 -5.43
C ARG A 506 -9.91 13.80 -6.16
N PHE A 507 -8.85 14.20 -5.45
CA PHE A 507 -7.56 14.53 -6.05
C PHE A 507 -6.73 13.26 -6.29
N LYS A 508 -5.95 13.26 -7.37
CA LYS A 508 -4.97 12.21 -7.68
C LYS A 508 -3.60 12.49 -7.06
N GLY A 509 -3.42 13.68 -6.52
CA GLY A 509 -2.25 14.13 -5.79
C GLY A 509 -2.70 15.03 -4.65
N SER A 510 -2.22 14.79 -3.44
CA SER A 510 -2.43 15.61 -2.24
C SER A 510 -1.38 15.25 -1.19
N HIS A 511 -1.38 15.93 -0.05
CA HIS A 511 -0.57 15.54 1.12
C HIS A 511 -0.72 14.03 1.45
N SER A 512 -1.94 13.50 1.38
CA SER A 512 -2.23 12.10 1.70
C SER A 512 -2.06 11.14 0.52
N MET A 513 -2.01 11.63 -0.73
CA MET A 513 -1.99 10.78 -1.93
C MET A 513 -0.91 11.20 -2.91
N SER A 514 -0.02 10.26 -3.21
CA SER A 514 0.92 10.31 -4.32
C SER A 514 1.06 8.89 -4.86
N MET A 515 2.09 8.60 -5.63
CA MET A 515 2.28 7.31 -6.29
C MET A 515 2.96 6.26 -5.39
N TYR A 516 2.73 6.24 -4.07
CA TYR A 516 3.32 5.22 -3.18
C TYR A 516 2.44 3.99 -3.07
N HIS A 517 1.32 4.07 -2.35
CA HIS A 517 0.45 2.94 -2.01
C HIS A 517 0.00 2.12 -3.24
N SER A 518 -0.46 2.78 -4.31
CA SER A 518 -0.85 2.04 -5.52
C SER A 518 0.33 1.37 -6.22
N SER A 519 1.54 1.91 -6.07
CA SER A 519 2.74 1.31 -6.67
C SER A 519 3.33 0.18 -5.85
N GLU A 520 3.33 0.32 -4.53
CA GLU A 520 3.77 -0.71 -3.59
C GLU A 520 2.82 -1.91 -3.65
N LEU A 521 1.51 -1.66 -3.74
CA LEU A 521 0.51 -2.67 -4.06
C LEU A 521 0.88 -3.44 -5.33
N CYS A 522 1.04 -2.75 -6.47
CA CYS A 522 1.33 -3.45 -7.73
C CYS A 522 2.68 -4.20 -7.67
N TYR A 523 3.71 -3.59 -7.08
CA TYR A 523 5.03 -4.19 -6.94
C TYR A 523 4.95 -5.49 -6.13
N LEU A 524 4.41 -5.42 -4.92
CA LEU A 524 4.41 -6.56 -3.99
C LEU A 524 3.31 -7.57 -4.29
N ALA A 525 2.18 -7.16 -4.88
CA ALA A 525 1.21 -8.10 -5.42
C ALA A 525 1.80 -8.91 -6.57
N THR A 526 2.63 -8.32 -7.45
CA THR A 526 3.38 -9.08 -8.48
C THR A 526 4.30 -10.09 -7.82
N VAL A 527 5.10 -9.66 -6.82
CA VAL A 527 6.06 -10.51 -6.10
C VAL A 527 5.36 -11.69 -5.43
N TYR A 528 4.33 -11.44 -4.62
CA TYR A 528 3.66 -12.49 -3.86
C TYR A 528 2.81 -13.40 -4.74
N THR A 529 2.07 -12.83 -5.69
CA THR A 529 1.21 -13.61 -6.59
C THR A 529 2.06 -14.54 -7.44
N ASN A 530 3.09 -14.02 -8.11
CA ASN A 530 3.89 -14.84 -9.02
C ASN A 530 4.73 -15.84 -8.22
N LEU A 531 5.53 -15.38 -7.25
CA LEU A 531 6.54 -16.24 -6.62
C LEU A 531 5.98 -17.15 -5.52
N LEU A 532 5.03 -16.68 -4.70
CA LEU A 532 4.56 -17.44 -3.53
C LEU A 532 3.24 -18.18 -3.75
N VAL A 533 2.33 -17.62 -4.57
CA VAL A 533 0.97 -18.16 -4.75
C VAL A 533 0.87 -19.01 -6.01
N ARG A 534 1.30 -18.50 -7.17
CA ARG A 534 1.11 -19.13 -8.49
C ARG A 534 2.29 -19.99 -8.92
N GLY A 535 3.48 -19.72 -8.39
CA GLY A 535 4.69 -20.46 -8.77
C GLY A 535 5.24 -20.04 -10.14
N GLU A 536 5.09 -18.78 -10.52
CA GLU A 536 5.50 -18.21 -11.81
C GLU A 536 6.81 -17.41 -11.69
N PRO A 537 7.64 -17.36 -12.74
CA PRO A 537 8.85 -16.54 -12.77
C PRO A 537 8.56 -15.03 -12.65
N LEU A 538 9.55 -14.28 -12.16
CA LEU A 538 9.52 -12.82 -12.09
C LEU A 538 10.82 -12.22 -12.61
N ASN A 539 10.73 -11.28 -13.54
CA ASN A 539 11.88 -10.49 -13.97
C ASN A 539 11.98 -9.20 -13.17
N LEU A 540 13.21 -8.84 -12.75
CA LEU A 540 13.51 -7.54 -12.14
C LEU A 540 14.65 -6.86 -12.88
N TRP A 541 14.62 -5.53 -12.89
CA TRP A 541 15.59 -4.68 -13.56
C TRP A 541 16.33 -3.78 -12.57
N PHE A 542 17.64 -3.66 -12.78
CA PHE A 542 18.54 -2.82 -12.01
C PHE A 542 19.46 -2.03 -12.95
N LYS A 543 19.94 -0.87 -12.51
CA LYS A 543 20.86 -0.04 -13.30
C LYS A 543 22.00 0.58 -12.47
N PRO A 544 22.90 -0.23 -11.89
CA PRO A 544 23.95 0.26 -10.99
C PRO A 544 24.83 1.35 -11.63
N LEU A 545 25.07 2.43 -10.88
CA LEU A 545 26.02 3.49 -11.23
C LEU A 545 27.45 2.94 -11.30
N PRO A 546 28.40 3.60 -12.00
CA PRO A 546 29.81 3.18 -12.00
C PRO A 546 30.44 3.06 -10.60
N ASN A 547 30.03 3.92 -9.67
CA ASN A 547 30.53 3.97 -8.29
C ASN A 547 29.68 3.19 -7.28
N ALA A 548 28.67 2.43 -7.74
CA ALA A 548 27.87 1.58 -6.87
C ALA A 548 28.67 0.35 -6.39
N PRO A 549 28.25 -0.33 -5.31
CA PRO A 549 28.78 -1.65 -4.97
C PRO A 549 28.67 -2.62 -6.15
N ARG A 550 29.70 -3.44 -6.38
CA ARG A 550 29.68 -4.48 -7.42
C ARG A 550 28.96 -5.75 -6.99
N ARG A 551 28.61 -5.86 -5.71
CA ARG A 551 27.74 -6.90 -5.19
C ARG A 551 26.31 -6.38 -5.17
N LEU A 552 25.48 -6.85 -6.09
CA LEU A 552 24.09 -6.43 -6.24
C LEU A 552 23.17 -7.46 -5.58
N HIS A 553 22.45 -7.04 -4.54
CA HIS A 553 21.41 -7.84 -3.91
C HIS A 553 20.09 -7.65 -4.67
N VAL A 554 19.47 -8.76 -5.08
CA VAL A 554 18.32 -8.72 -6.02
C VAL A 554 17.05 -9.37 -5.47
N SER A 555 17.02 -9.69 -4.18
CA SER A 555 15.79 -10.17 -3.54
C SER A 555 14.69 -9.10 -3.67
N PRO A 556 13.47 -9.45 -4.12
CA PRO A 556 12.39 -8.49 -4.35
C PRO A 556 11.81 -7.95 -3.04
N ASP A 557 11.72 -8.81 -2.02
CA ASP A 557 11.20 -8.50 -0.69
C ASP A 557 11.77 -9.50 0.34
N LEU A 558 11.37 -9.38 1.61
CA LEU A 558 11.63 -10.38 2.66
C LEU A 558 10.71 -11.59 2.50
N LEU A 559 11.06 -12.49 1.58
CA LEU A 559 10.38 -13.77 1.35
C LEU A 559 10.97 -14.86 2.25
N PRO A 560 10.23 -15.96 2.54
CA PRO A 560 10.76 -17.07 3.32
C PRO A 560 12.07 -17.61 2.74
N ALA A 561 13.05 -17.86 3.61
CA ALA A 561 14.34 -18.40 3.19
C ALA A 561 14.17 -19.67 2.35
N GLY A 562 14.78 -19.68 1.16
CA GLY A 562 14.72 -20.81 0.24
C GLY A 562 13.39 -20.96 -0.50
N SER A 563 12.47 -19.98 -0.49
CA SER A 563 11.24 -20.03 -1.30
C SER A 563 11.44 -19.57 -2.76
N VAL A 564 12.51 -18.84 -3.04
CA VAL A 564 12.84 -18.27 -4.36
C VAL A 564 14.33 -18.41 -4.61
N ARG A 565 14.71 -18.53 -5.88
CA ARG A 565 16.11 -18.62 -6.33
C ARG A 565 16.34 -17.85 -7.62
N LEU A 566 17.59 -17.45 -7.88
CA LEU A 566 18.02 -16.79 -9.11
C LEU A 566 18.12 -17.80 -10.27
N GLU A 567 17.27 -17.60 -11.27
CA GLU A 567 17.20 -18.28 -12.57
C GLU A 567 18.36 -17.94 -13.52
N GLU A 568 18.27 -16.71 -13.96
CA GLU A 568 19.02 -16.16 -15.07
C GLU A 568 19.42 -14.73 -14.72
N VAL A 569 20.59 -14.32 -15.20
CA VAL A 569 21.07 -12.95 -15.08
C VAL A 569 21.59 -12.51 -16.44
N GLU A 570 21.19 -11.33 -16.86
CA GLU A 570 21.75 -10.63 -18.01
C GLU A 570 22.36 -9.32 -17.55
N VAL A 571 23.56 -9.01 -18.06
CA VAL A 571 24.22 -7.71 -17.93
C VAL A 571 24.41 -7.15 -19.33
N ASP A 572 23.82 -5.98 -19.59
CA ASP A 572 23.77 -5.32 -20.90
C ASP A 572 23.27 -6.25 -22.03
N GLY A 573 22.22 -7.02 -21.73
CA GLY A 573 21.59 -7.97 -22.65
C GLY A 573 22.42 -9.22 -22.94
N ARG A 574 23.50 -9.46 -22.18
CA ARG A 574 24.34 -10.65 -22.30
C ARG A 574 24.24 -11.51 -21.06
N ARG A 575 24.15 -12.83 -21.24
CA ARG A 575 24.13 -13.80 -20.15
C ARG A 575 25.34 -13.60 -19.23
N HIS A 576 25.07 -13.50 -17.94
CA HIS A 576 26.03 -13.39 -16.86
C HIS A 576 25.96 -14.65 -15.98
N THR A 577 27.10 -15.05 -15.41
CA THR A 577 27.20 -16.33 -14.68
C THR A 577 27.77 -16.21 -13.27
N ALA A 578 28.29 -15.04 -12.88
CA ALA A 578 28.78 -14.79 -11.53
C ALA A 578 27.63 -14.29 -10.65
N PHE A 579 26.83 -15.21 -10.13
CA PHE A 579 25.76 -14.92 -9.19
C PHE A 579 25.56 -16.09 -8.22
N ASP A 580 25.17 -15.77 -6.99
CA ASP A 580 24.67 -16.71 -6.00
C ASP A 580 23.18 -16.92 -6.23
N ARG A 581 22.84 -18.14 -6.68
CA ARG A 581 21.48 -18.56 -6.97
C ARG A 581 20.58 -18.51 -5.74
N ASP A 582 21.05 -19.01 -4.60
CA ASP A 582 20.22 -19.19 -3.42
C ASP A 582 20.32 -17.97 -2.49
N GLY A 583 21.47 -17.29 -2.48
CA GLY A 583 21.67 -16.02 -1.78
C GLY A 583 21.02 -14.80 -2.45
N LEU A 584 20.54 -14.94 -3.70
CA LEU A 584 19.95 -13.86 -4.50
C LEU A 584 20.89 -12.65 -4.68
N VAL A 585 22.15 -12.94 -5.00
CA VAL A 585 23.21 -11.93 -5.16
C VAL A 585 23.89 -12.07 -6.52
N VAL A 586 24.16 -10.96 -7.19
CA VAL A 586 24.89 -10.91 -8.45
C VAL A 586 26.23 -10.18 -8.24
N ASP A 587 27.34 -10.81 -8.61
CA ASP A 587 28.65 -10.16 -8.63
C ASP A 587 28.86 -9.53 -10.02
N LEU A 588 28.80 -8.20 -10.08
CA LEU A 588 28.90 -7.42 -11.31
C LEU A 588 30.37 -7.12 -11.68
N PRO A 589 30.68 -7.02 -12.98
CA PRO A 589 32.00 -6.55 -13.40
C PRO A 589 32.24 -5.09 -12.99
N ASP A 590 33.52 -4.74 -12.83
CA ASP A 590 33.93 -3.34 -12.78
C ASP A 590 33.57 -2.66 -14.10
N SER A 591 33.00 -1.46 -14.01
CA SER A 591 32.59 -0.68 -15.17
C SER A 591 32.72 0.81 -14.88
N GLN A 592 33.19 1.56 -15.88
CA GLN A 592 33.18 3.03 -15.85
C GLN A 592 31.83 3.60 -16.32
N GLU A 593 30.99 2.76 -16.90
CA GLU A 593 29.63 3.08 -17.35
C GLU A 593 28.59 2.37 -16.49
N ARG A 594 27.34 2.83 -16.56
CA ARG A 594 26.22 2.11 -15.93
C ARG A 594 26.03 0.74 -16.57
N LEU A 595 25.65 -0.23 -15.77
CA LEU A 595 25.28 -1.58 -16.23
C LEU A 595 23.77 -1.73 -16.20
N THR A 596 23.17 -2.26 -17.25
CA THR A 596 21.75 -2.67 -17.23
C THR A 596 21.68 -4.13 -16.84
N VAL A 597 21.04 -4.44 -15.71
CA VAL A 597 20.97 -5.80 -15.17
C VAL A 597 19.52 -6.26 -15.16
N ARG A 598 19.26 -7.40 -15.80
CA ARG A 598 17.97 -8.11 -15.73
C ARG A 598 18.20 -9.42 -15.01
N VAL A 599 17.40 -9.70 -13.99
CA VAL A 599 17.42 -11.00 -13.30
C VAL A 599 16.07 -11.67 -13.45
N THR A 600 16.07 -13.00 -13.57
CA THR A 600 14.87 -13.83 -13.52
C THR A 600 14.88 -14.62 -12.23
N LEU A 601 13.88 -14.39 -11.39
CA LEU A 601 13.61 -15.13 -10.17
C LEU A 601 12.61 -16.24 -10.47
N VAL A 602 12.80 -17.40 -9.85
CA VAL A 602 11.83 -18.51 -9.93
C VAL A 602 11.55 -19.04 -8.52
N PRO A 603 10.35 -19.57 -8.26
CA PRO A 603 10.09 -20.29 -7.02
C PRO A 603 11.07 -21.46 -6.85
N ALA A 604 11.54 -21.66 -5.63
CA ALA A 604 12.25 -22.87 -5.26
C ALA A 604 11.24 -24.02 -5.11
N LYS A 605 11.64 -25.22 -5.53
CA LYS A 605 10.76 -26.41 -5.56
C LYS A 605 10.46 -26.97 -4.19
#